data_AF-A0A2H4ZQ93-F1
#
_entry.id   AF-A0A2H4ZQ93-F1
#
_cell.length_a   1.000
_cell.length_b   1.000
_cell.length_c   1.000
_cell.angle_alpha   90.00
_cell.angle_beta   90.00
_cell.angle_gamma   90.00
#
_symmetry.space_group_name_H-M   'P 1'
#
loop_
_entity.id
_entity.type
_entity.pdbx_description
1 polymer ?
#
loop_
_entity_poly.entity_id
_entity_poly.type
_entity_poly.pdbx_seq_one_letter_code
_entity_poly.pdbx_strand_id
1 'polypeptide(L)' 'MNNPSQQKSPILTFEGRRYDLTNLSEEIKELVRGMQVADAQLRMHEDTLKVLLIGRQSMANQLNNYLKEVTPMIN' A
#
# COMPACT_ATOMS: atom_id res chain seq x y z
N MET A 1 -40.01 -1.56 -21.62
CA MET A 1 -38.69 -1.80 -22.25
C MET A 1 -37.70 -2.24 -21.18
N ASN A 2 -37.34 -3.52 -21.12
CA ASN A 2 -36.20 -4.00 -20.31
C ASN A 2 -34.93 -3.76 -21.12
N ASN A 3 -34.05 -2.85 -20.69
CA ASN A 3 -32.68 -2.79 -21.19
C ASN A 3 -31.87 -3.84 -20.41
N PRO A 4 -31.43 -4.96 -21.03
CA PRO A 4 -30.50 -5.84 -20.37
C PRO A 4 -29.21 -5.06 -20.15
N SER A 5 -28.89 -4.87 -18.89
CA SER A 5 -27.65 -4.28 -18.38
C SER A 5 -26.48 -4.79 -19.24
N GLN A 6 -25.80 -3.89 -19.95
CA GLN A 6 -24.48 -4.18 -20.48
C GLN A 6 -23.60 -4.47 -19.27
N GLN A 7 -23.47 -5.75 -18.94
CA GLN A 7 -22.56 -6.26 -17.92
C GLN A 7 -21.17 -5.84 -18.38
N LYS A 8 -20.64 -4.76 -17.79
CA LYS A 8 -19.29 -4.31 -18.12
C LYS A 8 -18.33 -5.41 -17.66
N SER A 9 -17.78 -6.14 -18.61
CA SER A 9 -16.74 -7.13 -18.34
C SER A 9 -15.60 -6.45 -17.56
N PRO A 10 -15.04 -7.10 -16.53
CA PRO A 10 -13.94 -6.54 -15.77
C PRO A 10 -12.73 -6.30 -16.67
N ILE A 11 -12.17 -5.09 -16.63
CA ILE A 11 -11.05 -4.68 -17.49
C ILE A 11 -9.78 -4.58 -16.64
N LEU A 12 -8.74 -5.31 -17.03
CA LEU A 12 -7.39 -5.11 -16.52
C LEU A 12 -6.71 -4.03 -17.36
N THR A 13 -6.16 -3.00 -16.71
CA THR A 13 -5.23 -2.06 -17.35
C THR A 13 -3.83 -2.34 -16.84
N PHE A 14 -2.91 -2.70 -17.74
CA PHE A 14 -1.54 -3.05 -17.41
C PHE A 14 -0.60 -2.49 -18.48
N GLU A 15 0.45 -1.78 -18.07
CA GLU A 15 1.44 -1.17 -18.99
C GLU A 15 0.79 -0.33 -20.11
N GLY A 16 -0.25 0.45 -19.76
CA GLY A 16 -1.00 1.29 -20.70
C GLY A 16 -1.93 0.54 -21.67
N ARG A 17 -2.02 -0.79 -21.56
CA ARG A 17 -2.91 -1.63 -22.38
C ARG A 17 -4.11 -2.11 -21.58
N ARG A 18 -5.23 -2.32 -22.26
CA ARG A 18 -6.49 -2.78 -21.67
C ARG A 18 -6.82 -4.18 -22.13
N TYR A 19 -7.14 -5.05 -21.19
CA TYR A 19 -7.47 -6.45 -21.40
C TYR A 19 -8.82 -6.77 -20.78
N ASP A 20 -9.66 -7.51 -21.49
CA ASP A 20 -10.87 -8.06 -20.90
C ASP A 20 -10.49 -9.28 -20.04
N LEU A 21 -10.68 -9.19 -18.73
CA LEU A 21 -10.33 -10.25 -17.79
C LEU A 21 -11.08 -11.55 -18.09
N THR A 22 -12.28 -11.51 -18.68
CA THR A 22 -13.04 -12.74 -18.97
C THR A 22 -12.35 -13.60 -20.03
N ASN A 23 -11.58 -12.96 -20.92
CA ASN A 23 -10.95 -13.60 -22.07
C ASN A 23 -9.50 -14.04 -21.79
N LEU A 24 -8.99 -13.79 -20.58
CA LEU A 24 -7.66 -14.24 -20.16
C LEU A 24 -7.70 -15.69 -19.67
N SER A 25 -6.58 -16.39 -19.78
CA SER A 25 -6.42 -17.73 -19.19
C SER A 25 -6.50 -17.66 -17.66
N GLU A 26 -6.84 -18.77 -17.02
CA GLU A 26 -6.90 -18.85 -15.56
C GLU A 26 -5.55 -18.54 -14.89
N GLU A 27 -4.44 -18.97 -15.50
CA GLU A 27 -3.08 -18.66 -15.04
C GLU A 27 -2.83 -17.14 -14.98
N ILE A 28 -3.23 -16.40 -16.01
CA ILE A 28 -3.07 -14.94 -16.03
C ILE A 28 -3.98 -14.28 -14.99
N LYS A 29 -5.22 -14.78 -14.82
CA LYS A 29 -6.13 -14.28 -13.79
C LYS A 29 -5.58 -14.50 -12.38
N GLU A 30 -4.95 -15.64 -12.14
CA GLU A 30 -4.30 -15.96 -10.86
C GLU A 30 -3.12 -15.03 -10.59
N LEU A 31 -2.28 -14.76 -11.58
CA LEU A 31 -1.20 -13.78 -11.47
C LEU A 31 -1.72 -12.38 -11.13
N VAL A 32 -2.79 -11.93 -11.81
CA VAL A 32 -3.42 -10.63 -11.52
C VAL A 32 -3.93 -10.57 -10.08
N ARG A 33 -4.56 -11.65 -9.58
CA ARG A 33 -5.00 -11.72 -8.18
C ARG A 33 -3.82 -11.67 -7.21
N GLY A 34 -2.75 -12.43 -7.48
CA GLY A 34 -1.52 -12.42 -6.68
C GLY A 34 -0.91 -11.03 -6.57
N MET A 35 -0.82 -10.30 -7.70
CA MET A 35 -0.35 -8.92 -7.71
C MET A 35 -1.25 -7.99 -6.88
N GLN A 36 -2.57 -8.08 -7.04
CA GLN A 36 -3.51 -7.26 -6.25
C GLN A 36 -3.39 -7.49 -4.75
N VAL A 37 -3.15 -8.74 -4.32
CA VAL A 37 -2.87 -9.07 -2.91
C VAL A 37 -1.57 -8.44 -2.45
N ALA A 38 -0.50 -8.54 -3.25
CA ALA A 38 0.78 -7.90 -2.93
C ALA A 38 0.65 -6.37 -2.81
N ASP A 39 -0.07 -5.71 -3.72
CA ASP A 39 -0.33 -4.26 -3.66
C ASP A 39 -1.18 -3.86 -2.44
N ALA A 40 -2.11 -4.71 -2.02
CA ALA A 40 -2.87 -4.49 -0.80
C ALA A 40 -1.95 -4.61 0.43
N GLN A 41 -1.10 -5.63 0.48
CA GLN A 41 -0.12 -5.80 1.56
C GLN A 41 0.87 -4.62 1.63
N LEU A 42 1.37 -4.14 0.50
CA LEU A 42 2.24 -2.97 0.44
C LEU A 42 1.55 -1.74 1.03
N ARG A 43 0.32 -1.42 0.61
CA ARG A 43 -0.44 -0.28 1.15
C ARG A 43 -0.67 -0.39 2.65
N MET A 44 -1.02 -1.57 3.14
CA MET A 44 -1.21 -1.80 4.58
C MET A 44 0.09 -1.59 5.38
N HIS A 45 1.22 -2.07 4.86
CA HIS A 45 2.51 -1.89 5.51
C HIS A 45 3.03 -0.45 5.40
N GLU A 46 2.76 0.26 4.32
CA GLU A 46 3.09 1.69 4.19
C GLU A 46 2.46 2.53 5.30
N ASP A 47 1.18 2.32 5.59
CA ASP A 47 0.50 3.07 6.66
C ASP A 47 1.06 2.71 8.05
N THR A 48 1.39 1.44 8.26
CA THR A 48 2.08 1.00 9.48
C THR A 48 3.45 1.69 9.63
N LEU A 49 4.24 1.74 8.55
CA LEU A 49 5.53 2.41 8.54
C LEU A 49 5.40 3.91 8.84
N LYS A 50 4.40 4.59 8.27
CA LYS A 50 4.13 6.01 8.57
C LYS A 50 3.86 6.22 10.06
N VAL A 51 3.01 5.38 10.69
CA VAL A 51 2.72 5.48 12.12
C VAL A 51 3.98 5.27 12.96
N LEU A 52 4.79 4.26 12.64
CA LEU A 52 6.04 3.99 13.36
C LEU A 52 7.04 5.15 13.24
N LEU A 53 7.14 5.77 12.06
CA LEU A 53 7.98 6.94 11.84
C LEU A 53 7.57 8.13 12.72
N ILE A 54 6.26 8.43 12.78
CA ILE A 54 5.73 9.50 13.64
C ILE A 54 6.02 9.19 15.12
N GLY A 55 5.77 7.95 15.56
CA GLY A 55 6.05 7.51 16.92
C GLY A 55 7.52 7.68 17.31
N ARG A 56 8.45 7.23 16.44
CA ARG A 56 9.89 7.40 16.64
C ARG A 56 10.28 8.87 16.74
N GLN A 57 9.74 9.73 15.88
CA GLN A 57 10.06 11.15 15.91
C GLN A 57 9.56 11.82 17.20
N SER A 58 8.37 11.44 17.68
CA SER A 58 7.85 11.91 18.98
C SER A 58 8.78 11.52 20.12
N MET A 59 9.23 10.26 20.16
CA MET A 59 10.19 9.79 21.17
C MET A 59 11.53 10.53 21.09
N ALA A 60 12.06 10.77 19.88
CA ALA A 60 13.29 11.53 19.70
C ALA A 60 13.15 12.98 20.22
N ASN A 61 12.01 13.63 19.99
CA ASN A 61 11.74 14.96 20.52
C ASN A 61 11.68 14.96 22.05
N GLN A 62 11.01 13.97 22.66
CA GLN A 62 10.97 13.82 24.12
C GLN A 62 12.37 13.58 24.70
N LEU A 63 13.14 12.67 24.10
CA LEU A 63 14.52 12.40 24.48
C LEU A 63 15.37 13.68 24.43
N ASN A 64 15.29 14.44 23.34
CA ASN A 64 16.00 15.71 23.21
C ASN A 64 15.64 16.71 24.31
N ASN A 65 14.39 16.74 24.76
CA ASN A 65 13.99 17.62 25.86
C ASN A 65 14.59 17.16 27.19
N TYR A 66 14.55 15.85 27.51
CA TYR A 66 15.17 15.34 28.73
C TYR A 66 16.68 15.54 28.73
N LEU A 67 17.35 15.37 27.59
CA LEU A 67 18.80 15.55 27.48
C LEU A 67 19.24 17.01 27.67
N LYS A 68 18.37 18.01 27.51
CA LYS A 68 18.70 19.41 27.84
C LYS A 68 18.92 19.63 29.34
N GLU A 69 18.27 18.81 30.17
CA GLU A 69 18.36 18.88 31.62
C GLU A 69 19.54 18.05 32.17
N VAL A 70 20.25 17.34 31.29
CA VAL A 70 21.39 16.48 31.65
C VAL A 70 22.66 17.09 31.10
N THR A 71 23.65 17.30 31.97
CA THR A 71 24.99 17.74 31.53
C THR A 71 25.65 16.62 30.73
N PRO A 72 25.98 16.84 29.43
CA PRO A 72 26.67 15.83 28.63
C PRO A 72 28.06 15.54 29.18
N MET A 73 28.50 14.29 29.09
CA MET A 73 29.89 13.95 29.38
C MET A 73 30.79 14.41 28.23
N ILE A 74 31.93 15.04 28.56
CA ILE A 74 32.95 15.44 27.59
C ILE A 74 33.93 14.25 27.47
N ASN A 75 34.11 13.74 26.25
CA ASN A 75 35.16 12.78 25.92
C ASN A 75 36.46 13.49 25.56
#